data_AF-A0A0P7W9S3-F1
#
_entry.id   AF-A0A0P7W9S3-F1
#
_cell.length_a   1.000
_cell.length_b   1.000
_cell.length_c   1.000
_cell.angle_alpha   90.00
_cell.angle_beta   90.00
_cell.angle_gamma   90.00
#
_symmetry.space_group_name_H-M   'P 1'
#
loop_
_entity.id
_entity.type
_entity.pdbx_description
1 polymer ?
#
loop_
_entity_poly.entity_id
_entity_poly.type
_entity_poly.pdbx_seq_one_letter_code
_entity_poly.pdbx_strand_id
1 'polypeptide(L)'
;SRPASEVPHFDVLAREVEVLKKHLSAVKSQTVLCHNDLLIKNIVYNEAEGYVRFIDYEYADFNYQAYDIGNHFNEFAGWYITR
;
A
#
# COMPACT_ATOMS: atom_id res chain seq x y z
N SER A 1 3.29 4.98 24.82
CA SER A 1 4.24 3.93 24.38
C SER A 1 3.46 2.64 24.23
N ARG A 2 3.38 2.05 23.03
CA ARG A 2 2.76 0.71 22.88
C ARG A 2 3.68 -0.34 23.55
N PRO A 3 3.14 -1.29 24.31
CA PRO A 3 3.97 -2.27 25.02
C PRO A 3 4.61 -3.25 24.03
N ALA A 4 5.85 -3.66 24.30
CA ALA A 4 6.64 -4.58 23.48
C ALA A 4 6.05 -6.01 23.38
N SER A 5 4.93 -6.30 24.05
CA SER A 5 4.27 -7.60 24.09
C SER A 5 3.31 -7.88 22.92
N GLU A 6 3.16 -6.97 21.96
CA GLU A 6 2.18 -7.08 20.86
C GLU A 6 2.76 -7.56 19.53
N VAL A 7 4.09 -7.71 19.41
CA VAL A 7 4.71 -8.15 18.15
C VAL A 7 4.76 -9.68 18.10
N PRO A 8 4.15 -10.32 17.08
CA PRO A 8 4.20 -11.79 16.94
C PRO A 8 5.63 -12.31 16.80
N HIS A 9 5.87 -13.55 17.23
CA HIS A 9 7.16 -14.22 17.03
C HIS A 9 7.47 -14.36 15.53
N PHE A 10 8.76 -14.36 15.18
CA PHE A 10 9.21 -14.44 13.79
C PHE A 10 8.56 -15.59 13.01
N ASP A 11 8.46 -16.78 13.62
CA ASP A 11 7.86 -17.95 12.97
C ASP A 11 6.39 -17.75 12.60
N VAL A 12 5.66 -16.95 13.39
CA VAL A 12 4.27 -16.60 13.10
C VAL A 12 4.21 -15.71 11.87
N LEU A 13 5.03 -14.66 11.83
CA LEU A 13 5.11 -13.74 10.69
C LEU A 13 5.55 -14.46 9.40
N ALA A 14 6.56 -15.34 9.50
CA ALA A 14 7.04 -16.11 8.36
C ALA A 14 5.92 -17.01 7.77
N ARG A 15 5.17 -17.68 8.64
CA ARG A 15 4.02 -18.49 8.24
C ARG A 15 2.91 -17.64 7.62
N GLU A 16 2.60 -16.48 8.18
CA GLU A 16 1.58 -15.56 7.64
C GLU A 16 1.97 -15.04 6.25
N VAL A 17 3.24 -14.70 6.05
CA VAL A 17 3.76 -14.32 4.73
C VAL A 17 3.58 -15.43 3.70
N GLU A 18 3.87 -16.69 4.05
CA GLU A 18 3.65 -17.82 3.13
C GLU A 18 2.16 -18.05 2.82
N VAL A 19 1.28 -17.88 3.81
CA VAL A 19 -0.17 -17.92 3.60
C VAL A 19 -0.61 -16.82 2.64
N LEU A 20 -0.14 -15.59 2.82
CA LEU A 20 -0.45 -14.46 1.94
C LEU A 20 0.05 -14.71 0.51
N LYS A 21 1.30 -15.14 0.34
CA LYS A 21 1.87 -15.49 -0.97
C LYS A 21 1.00 -16.50 -1.71
N LYS A 22 0.58 -17.56 -1.01
CA LYS A 22 -0.30 -18.60 -1.59
C LYS A 22 -1.61 -18.02 -2.10
N HIS A 23 -2.30 -17.21 -1.29
CA HIS A 23 -3.60 -16.63 -1.68
C HIS A 23 -3.45 -15.59 -2.80
N LEU A 24 -2.46 -14.70 -2.69
CA LEU A 24 -2.27 -13.61 -3.65
C LEU A 24 -1.81 -14.12 -5.02
N SER A 25 -1.04 -15.21 -5.07
CA SER A 25 -0.64 -15.83 -6.35
C SER A 25 -1.84 -16.30 -7.20
N ALA A 26 -2.98 -16.60 -6.58
CA ALA A 26 -4.19 -17.03 -7.27
C ALA A 26 -5.00 -15.86 -7.87
N VAL A 27 -4.77 -14.62 -7.42
CA VAL A 27 -5.50 -13.42 -7.89
C VAL A 27 -5.15 -13.08 -9.33
N LYS A 28 -3.96 -13.50 -9.82
CA LYS A 28 -3.47 -13.27 -11.19
C LYS A 28 -3.55 -11.79 -11.62
N SER A 29 -3.26 -10.88 -10.69
CA SER A 29 -3.17 -9.45 -11.00
C SER A 29 -2.01 -9.20 -11.97
N GLN A 30 -2.21 -8.28 -12.92
CA GLN A 30 -1.17 -7.92 -13.87
C GLN A 30 -0.02 -7.19 -13.16
N THR A 31 1.21 -7.52 -13.54
CA THR A 31 2.40 -6.75 -13.15
C THR A 31 2.50 -5.51 -14.03
N VAL A 32 2.54 -4.34 -13.41
CA VAL A 32 2.64 -3.02 -14.05
C VAL A 32 3.62 -2.15 -13.26
N LEU A 33 4.02 -1.00 -13.80
CA LEU A 33 4.71 0.00 -13.00
C LEU A 33 3.72 0.55 -11.96
N CYS A 34 3.99 0.29 -10.69
CA CYS A 34 3.24 0.78 -9.55
C CYS A 34 4.01 1.89 -8.85
N HIS A 35 3.30 2.76 -8.15
CA HIS A 35 3.92 3.78 -7.31
C HIS A 35 4.36 3.20 -5.96
N ASN A 36 3.64 2.20 -5.44
CA ASN A 36 3.88 1.49 -4.16
C ASN A 36 3.76 2.36 -2.89
N ASP A 37 3.43 3.65 -3.02
CA ASP A 37 3.29 4.59 -1.90
C ASP A 37 2.22 5.67 -2.19
N LEU A 38 1.03 5.27 -2.66
CA LEU A 38 -0.09 6.18 -2.99
C LEU A 38 -0.83 6.73 -1.75
N LEU A 39 -0.07 7.29 -0.81
CA LEU A 39 -0.58 8.10 0.28
C LEU A 39 -1.33 9.34 -0.26
N ILE A 40 -2.36 9.81 0.42
CA ILE A 40 -3.11 11.02 0.00
C ILE A 40 -2.19 12.23 -0.18
N LYS A 41 -1.14 12.36 0.65
CA LYS A 41 -0.14 13.44 0.53
C LYS A 41 0.68 13.40 -0.78
N ASN A 42 0.73 12.23 -1.44
CA ASN A 42 1.47 12.02 -2.70
C ASN A 42 0.55 12.23 -3.93
N ILE A 43 -0.71 12.64 -3.70
CA ILE A 43 -1.68 12.96 -4.74
C ILE A 43 -1.95 14.47 -4.72
N VAL A 44 -1.51 15.17 -5.75
CA VAL A 44 -1.69 16.61 -5.90
C VAL A 44 -2.84 16.88 -6.86
N TYR A 45 -3.92 17.47 -6.35
CA TYR A 45 -5.02 17.97 -7.17
C TYR A 45 -4.78 19.46 -7.49
N ASN A 46 -4.73 19.78 -8.78
CA ASN A 46 -4.74 21.16 -9.26
C ASN A 46 -6.17 21.54 -9.64
N GLU A 47 -6.84 22.29 -8.78
CA GLU A 47 -8.22 22.74 -9.00
C GLU A 47 -8.35 23.69 -10.20
N ALA A 48 -7.37 24.59 -10.38
CA ALA A 48 -7.41 25.58 -11.47
C ALA A 48 -7.31 24.93 -12.85
N GLU A 49 -6.53 23.84 -12.96
CA GLU A 49 -6.29 23.14 -14.23
C GLU A 49 -7.10 21.83 -14.35
N GLY A 50 -7.82 21.44 -13.30
CA GLY A 50 -8.73 20.29 -13.28
C GLY A 50 -8.06 18.92 -13.41
N TYR A 51 -6.79 18.77 -13.01
CA TYR A 51 -6.08 17.49 -13.08
C TYR A 51 -5.49 17.05 -11.75
N VAL A 52 -5.22 15.75 -11.66
CA VAL A 52 -4.50 15.11 -10.56
C VAL A 52 -3.13 14.66 -11.05
N ARG A 53 -2.09 14.84 -10.24
CA ARG A 53 -0.75 14.28 -10.46
C ARG A 53 -0.29 13.52 -9.24
N PHE A 54 0.40 12.42 -9.46
CA PHE A 54 1.15 11.72 -8.42
C PHE A 54 2.58 12.24 -8.37
N ILE A 55 3.14 12.27 -7.15
CA ILE A 55 4.50 12.72 -6.85
C ILE A 55 5.17 11.73 -5.89
N ASP A 56 6.49 11.83 -5.73
CA ASP A 56 7.27 11.03 -4.75
C ASP A 56 7.38 9.54 -5.09
N TYR A 57 8.01 9.24 -6.23
CA TYR A 57 8.15 7.88 -6.80
C TYR A 57 9.34 7.09 -6.23
N GLU A 58 9.77 7.34 -5.00
CA GLU A 58 10.98 6.69 -4.44
C GLU A 58 10.87 5.16 -4.31
N TYR A 59 9.64 4.65 -4.18
CA TYR A 59 9.34 3.21 -4.13
C TYR A 59 8.76 2.67 -5.44
N ALA A 60 8.71 3.46 -6.51
CA ALA A 60 8.07 3.04 -7.75
C ALA A 60 8.83 1.90 -8.43
N ASP A 61 8.14 0.80 -8.70
CA ASP A 61 8.70 -0.40 -9.34
C ASP A 61 7.58 -1.25 -9.95
N PHE A 62 7.96 -2.28 -10.70
CA PHE A 62 7.05 -3.28 -11.20
C PHE A 62 6.45 -4.11 -10.07
N ASN A 63 5.13 -4.00 -9.90
CA ASN A 63 4.39 -4.74 -8.89
C ASN A 63 2.99 -5.09 -9.40
N TYR A 64 2.21 -5.82 -8.61
CA TYR A 64 0.83 -6.14 -8.94
C TYR A 64 -0.05 -4.88 -8.90
N GLN A 65 -0.80 -4.63 -9.97
CA GLN A 65 -1.72 -3.50 -10.04
C GLN A 65 -2.70 -3.46 -8.87
N ALA A 66 -3.21 -4.63 -8.46
CA ALA A 66 -4.15 -4.75 -7.35
C ALA A 66 -3.53 -4.36 -6.00
N TYR A 67 -2.21 -4.50 -5.85
CA TYR A 67 -1.51 -4.06 -4.64
C TYR A 67 -1.55 -2.53 -4.52
N ASP A 68 -1.21 -1.80 -5.59
CA ASP A 68 -1.14 -0.33 -5.55
C ASP A 68 -2.52 0.30 -5.28
N ILE A 69 -3.59 -0.29 -5.84
CA ILE A 69 -4.98 0.10 -5.57
C ILE A 69 -5.37 -0.21 -4.12
N GLY A 70 -5.10 -1.43 -3.64
CA GLY A 70 -5.43 -1.85 -2.28
C GLY A 70 -4.67 -1.04 -1.23
N ASN A 71 -3.40 -0.72 -1.51
CA ASN A 71 -2.58 0.15 -0.68
C ASN A 71 -3.21 1.53 -0.57
N HIS A 72 -3.57 2.15 -1.71
CA HIS A 72 -4.27 3.43 -1.71
C HIS A 72 -5.56 3.41 -0.86
N PHE A 73 -6.35 2.33 -0.91
CA PHE A 73 -7.55 2.19 -0.08
C PHE A 73 -7.25 2.06 1.42
N ASN A 74 -6.16 1.39 1.82
CA ASN A 74 -5.77 1.28 3.22
C ASN A 74 -5.45 2.65 3.84
N GLU A 75 -4.96 3.60 3.03
CA GLU A 75 -4.64 4.95 3.51
C GLU A 75 -5.86 5.77 3.92
N PHE A 76 -7.07 5.34 3.51
CA PHE A 76 -8.31 5.94 3.99
C PHE A 76 -8.58 5.64 5.48
N ALA A 77 -7.92 4.63 6.04
CA ALA A 77 -7.94 4.34 7.47
C ALA A 77 -6.76 4.98 8.24
N GLY A 78 -5.88 5.71 7.53
CA GLY A 78 -4.69 6.32 8.09
C GLY A 78 -4.97 7.42 9.12
N TRP A 79 -3.98 7.68 9.98
CA TRP A 79 -4.05 8.60 11.13
C TRP A 79 -4.51 10.03 10.79
N TYR A 80 -4.36 10.47 9.54
CA TYR A 80 -4.73 11.80 9.08
C TYR A 80 -6.24 11.97 8.82
N ILE A 81 -7.01 10.88 8.80
CA ILE A 81 -8.46 10.91 8.52
C ILE A 81 -9.31 10.79 9.81
N THR A 82 -8.77 10.24 10.90
CA THR A 82 -9.51 10.00 12.16
C THR A 82 -9.29 11.07 13.25
N ARG A 83 -9.02 12.34 12.89
CA ARG A 83 -9.07 13.47 13.83
C ARG A 83 -9.78 14.67 13.24
#